data_AF-A0A7S0ANA4-F1
#
_entry.id   AF-A0A7S0ANA4-F1
#
_cell.length_a   1.000
_cell.length_b   1.000
_cell.length_c   1.000
_cell.angle_alpha   90.00
_cell.angle_beta   90.00
_cell.angle_gamma   90.00
#
_symmetry.space_group_name_H-M   'P 1'
#
loop_
_entity.id
_entity.type
_entity.pdbx_description
1 polymer ?
#
loop_
_entity_poly.entity_id
_entity_poly.type
_entity_poly.pdbx_seq_one_letter_code
_entity_poly.pdbx_strand_id
1 'polypeptide(L)'
;ILVEVFPNHDPESRPKHAEEIFVEINKAEPVKLVDLPGVAKGSERKVIDGAADILRSKYPEMFKPSQRCRAPHLNLDNVRDALFASDVLKRHSIKSDKALLNWMEEKNMEMAARFAEQGANSTTASKNVSRSALAKAEKFQFFLGLDSSWLYQ
;
A
#
# COMPACT_ATOMS: atom_id res chain seq x y z
N ILE A 1 34.62 -27.03 11.95
CA ILE A 1 33.62 -26.33 11.12
C ILE A 1 33.97 -26.64 9.68
N LEU A 2 33.19 -27.48 9.01
CA LEU A 2 33.33 -27.71 7.57
C LEU A 2 32.68 -26.50 6.88
N VAL A 3 33.48 -25.71 6.17
CA VAL A 3 32.97 -24.64 5.31
C VAL A 3 32.93 -25.21 3.91
N GLU A 4 31.72 -25.51 3.42
CA GLU A 4 31.52 -25.83 2.01
C GLU A 4 31.76 -24.56 1.18
N VAL A 5 32.88 -24.53 0.47
CA VAL A 5 33.17 -23.50 -0.53
C VAL A 5 32.74 -24.07 -1.87
N PHE A 6 31.80 -23.41 -2.54
CA PHE A 6 31.38 -23.81 -3.89
C PHE A 6 32.60 -23.94 -4.81
N PRO A 7 32.75 -25.05 -5.56
CA PRO A 7 33.86 -25.20 -6.48
C PRO A 7 33.84 -24.07 -7.49
N ASN A 8 34.98 -23.39 -7.66
CA ASN A 8 35.14 -22.31 -8.62
C ASN A 8 34.81 -22.83 -10.03
N HIS A 9 33.67 -22.40 -10.57
CA HIS A 9 33.43 -22.49 -12.01
C HIS A 9 34.49 -21.66 -12.76
N ASP A 10 34.82 -22.12 -13.96
CA ASP A 10 35.82 -21.61 -14.91
C ASP A 10 36.06 -20.08 -14.81
N PRO A 11 37.31 -19.59 -14.72
CA PRO A 11 37.61 -18.15 -14.66
C PRO A 11 37.03 -17.31 -15.81
N GLU A 12 36.73 -17.91 -16.98
CA GLU A 12 36.08 -17.23 -18.11
C GLU A 12 34.55 -17.07 -17.96
N SER A 13 33.91 -17.82 -17.05
CA SER A 13 32.45 -17.81 -16.82
C SER A 13 32.02 -16.78 -15.76
N ARG A 14 32.94 -16.36 -14.87
CA ARG A 14 32.68 -15.41 -13.78
C ARG A 14 32.07 -14.07 -14.19
N PRO A 15 32.53 -13.36 -15.24
CA PRO A 15 31.94 -12.08 -15.61
C PRO A 15 30.50 -12.22 -16.12
N LYS A 16 30.19 -13.29 -16.87
CA LYS A 16 28.82 -13.57 -17.36
C LYS A 16 27.87 -13.93 -16.23
N HIS A 17 28.31 -14.75 -15.29
CA HIS A 17 27.47 -15.13 -14.15
C HIS A 17 27.17 -13.94 -13.22
N ALA A 18 28.16 -13.09 -12.97
CA ALA A 18 27.95 -11.86 -12.22
C ALA A 18 26.97 -10.93 -12.97
N GLU A 19 27.15 -10.74 -14.27
CA GLU A 19 26.25 -9.93 -15.12
C GLU A 19 24.81 -10.46 -15.10
N GLU A 20 24.62 -11.78 -15.20
CA GLU A 20 23.31 -12.44 -15.09
C GLU A 20 22.65 -12.15 -13.74
N ILE A 21 23.38 -12.30 -12.63
CA ILE A 21 22.89 -11.97 -11.29
C ILE A 21 22.53 -10.48 -11.20
N PHE A 22 23.35 -9.57 -11.72
CA PHE A 22 23.04 -8.13 -11.71
C PHE A 22 21.79 -7.81 -12.54
N VAL A 23 21.64 -8.44 -13.70
CA VAL A 23 20.45 -8.29 -14.54
C VAL A 23 19.21 -8.84 -13.85
N GLU A 24 19.30 -9.99 -13.18
CA GLU A 24 18.20 -10.56 -12.40
C GLU A 24 17.82 -9.69 -11.20
N ILE A 25 18.81 -9.20 -10.44
CA ILE A 25 18.58 -8.27 -9.33
C ILE A 25 17.88 -6.99 -9.81
N ASN A 26 18.31 -6.44 -10.94
CA ASN A 26 17.70 -5.23 -11.50
C ASN A 26 16.30 -5.48 -12.08
N LYS A 27 15.98 -6.71 -12.48
CA LYS A 27 14.64 -7.11 -12.94
C LYS A 27 13.68 -7.40 -11.78
N ALA A 28 14.20 -7.69 -10.58
CA ALA A 28 13.36 -7.99 -9.44
C ALA A 28 12.54 -6.76 -9.04
N GLU A 29 11.23 -6.95 -8.86
CA GLU A 29 10.38 -5.90 -8.31
C GLU A 29 10.72 -5.67 -6.83
N PRO A 30 10.73 -4.42 -6.34
CA PRO A 30 11.00 -4.12 -4.95
C PRO A 30 9.93 -4.76 -4.06
N VAL A 31 10.37 -5.63 -3.15
CA VAL A 31 9.51 -6.30 -2.18
C VAL A 31 9.01 -5.28 -1.16
N LYS A 32 7.70 -5.31 -0.88
CA LYS A 32 7.06 -4.46 0.13
C LYS A 32 7.52 -4.84 1.53
N LEU A 33 7.60 -3.87 2.45
CA LEU A 33 8.08 -4.10 3.81
C LEU A 33 7.20 -5.10 4.56
N VAL A 34 5.88 -5.05 4.34
CA VAL A 34 4.93 -6.01 4.92
C VAL A 34 5.18 -7.46 4.49
N ASP A 35 5.80 -7.66 3.33
CA ASP A 35 6.08 -8.99 2.76
C ASP A 35 7.50 -9.49 3.07
N LEU A 36 8.37 -8.65 3.67
CA LEU A 36 9.72 -9.05 4.05
C LEU A 36 9.72 -10.03 5.23
N PRO A 37 10.52 -11.11 5.17
CA PRO A 37 10.62 -12.07 6.25
C PRO A 37 11.21 -11.44 7.52
N GLY A 38 10.59 -11.68 8.67
CA GLY A 38 11.05 -11.17 9.97
C GLY A 38 10.69 -9.72 10.27
N VAL A 39 10.09 -8.98 9.32
CA VAL A 39 9.69 -7.57 9.50
C VAL A 39 8.27 -7.48 10.06
N ALA A 40 7.28 -8.02 9.35
CA ALA A 40 5.90 -8.09 9.82
C ALA A 40 5.62 -9.39 10.56
N LYS A 41 4.91 -9.34 11.70
CA LYS A 41 4.44 -10.57 12.35
C LYS A 41 3.37 -11.23 11.47
N GLY A 42 3.37 -12.56 11.41
CA GLY A 42 2.37 -13.30 10.61
C GLY A 42 0.93 -12.99 10.98
N SER A 43 0.65 -12.64 12.25
CA SER A 43 -0.67 -12.18 12.70
C SER A 43 -1.05 -10.79 12.17
N GLU A 44 -0.10 -9.84 12.18
CA GLU A 44 -0.30 -8.48 11.67
C GLU A 44 -0.56 -8.52 10.16
N ARG A 45 0.26 -9.30 9.44
CA ARG A 45 0.09 -9.52 7.99
C ARG A 45 -1.30 -10.07 7.66
N LYS A 46 -1.77 -11.10 8.36
CA LYS A 46 -3.11 -11.66 8.16
C LYS A 46 -4.24 -10.64 8.38
N VAL A 47 -4.11 -9.78 9.40
CA VAL A 47 -5.10 -8.74 9.68
C VAL A 47 -5.13 -7.70 8.56
N ILE A 48 -3.96 -7.24 8.11
CA ILE A 48 -3.83 -6.25 7.04
C ILE A 48 -4.35 -6.82 5.71
N ASP A 49 -3.92 -8.04 5.36
CA ASP A 49 -4.33 -8.72 4.12
C ASP A 49 -5.85 -8.91 4.09
N GLY A 50 -6.43 -9.43 5.18
CA GLY A 50 -7.88 -9.63 5.29
C GLY A 50 -8.68 -8.34 5.15
N ALA A 51 -8.29 -7.28 5.87
CA ALA A 51 -9.01 -6.00 5.80
C ALA A 51 -8.88 -5.35 4.42
N ALA A 52 -7.69 -5.40 3.80
CA ALA A 52 -7.45 -4.82 2.48
C ALA A 52 -8.21 -5.57 1.38
N ASP A 53 -8.31 -6.90 1.46
CA ASP A 53 -9.10 -7.71 0.52
C ASP A 53 -10.60 -7.45 0.63
N ILE A 54 -11.12 -7.29 1.85
CA ILE A 54 -12.53 -6.93 2.07
C ILE A 54 -12.80 -5.53 1.52
N LEU A 55 -11.90 -4.57 1.76
CA LEU A 55 -12.03 -3.20 1.24
C LEU A 55 -12.03 -3.17 -0.30
N ARG A 56 -11.13 -3.94 -0.94
CA ARG A 56 -11.10 -4.09 -2.41
C ARG A 56 -12.40 -4.70 -2.93
N SER A 57 -12.94 -5.69 -2.24
CA SER A 57 -14.19 -6.35 -2.61
C SER A 57 -15.39 -5.40 -2.49
N LYS A 58 -15.36 -4.46 -1.53
CA LYS A 58 -16.39 -3.43 -1.34
C LYS A 58 -16.31 -2.31 -2.38
N TYR A 59 -15.11 -1.94 -2.83
CA TYR A 59 -14.90 -0.85 -3.78
C TYR A 59 -14.08 -1.27 -5.02
N PRO A 60 -14.51 -2.27 -5.82
CA PRO A 60 -13.69 -2.86 -6.87
C PRO A 60 -13.23 -1.84 -7.93
N GLU A 61 -14.09 -0.90 -8.31
CA GLU A 61 -13.80 0.16 -9.31
C GLU A 61 -12.71 1.14 -8.87
N MET A 62 -12.47 1.22 -7.56
CA MET A 62 -11.47 2.10 -6.98
C MET A 62 -10.09 1.45 -6.84
N PHE A 63 -10.00 0.14 -7.03
CA PHE A 63 -8.74 -0.57 -6.97
C PHE A 63 -8.17 -0.84 -8.37
N LYS A 64 -6.89 -0.54 -8.56
CA LYS A 64 -6.14 -0.81 -9.79
C LYS A 64 -4.97 -1.76 -9.49
N PRO A 65 -4.67 -2.69 -10.41
CA PRO A 65 -3.53 -3.60 -10.25
C PRO A 65 -2.17 -2.89 -10.35
N SER A 66 -2.12 -1.71 -10.98
CA SER A 66 -0.88 -0.95 -11.11
C SER A 66 -0.47 -0.30 -9.80
N GLN A 67 0.77 -0.52 -9.37
CA GLN A 67 1.38 0.15 -8.22
C GLN A 67 1.54 1.67 -8.41
N ARG A 68 1.57 2.17 -9.66
CA ARG A 68 1.68 3.60 -9.99
C ARG A 68 0.32 4.19 -10.37
N CYS A 69 -0.75 3.72 -9.74
CA CYS A 69 -2.09 4.25 -9.97
C CYS A 69 -2.19 5.71 -9.51
N ARG A 70 -2.95 6.51 -10.26
CA ARG A 70 -3.21 7.91 -9.90
C ARG A 70 -4.43 8.00 -8.99
N ALA A 71 -4.43 8.98 -8.09
CA ALA A 71 -5.62 9.35 -7.32
C ALA A 71 -6.84 9.51 -8.26
N PRO A 72 -8.01 8.99 -7.88
CA PRO A 72 -8.39 8.47 -6.56
C PRO A 72 -8.16 6.96 -6.39
N HIS A 73 -7.54 6.29 -7.36
CA HIS A 73 -7.40 4.84 -7.33
C HIS A 73 -6.33 4.39 -6.33
N LEU A 74 -6.57 3.25 -5.69
CA LEU A 74 -5.61 2.59 -4.82
C LEU A 74 -5.11 1.28 -5.42
N ASN A 75 -3.94 0.86 -4.97
CA ASN A 75 -3.39 -0.45 -5.26
C ASN A 75 -3.32 -1.26 -3.97
N LEU A 76 -3.69 -2.54 -4.03
CA LEU A 76 -3.80 -3.40 -2.87
C LEU A 76 -2.47 -3.50 -2.10
N ASP A 77 -1.36 -3.75 -2.80
CA ASP A 77 -0.05 -3.90 -2.17
C ASP A 77 0.46 -2.61 -1.57
N ASN A 78 0.22 -1.47 -2.23
CA ASN A 78 0.55 -0.17 -1.65
C ASN A 78 -0.26 0.12 -0.38
N VAL A 79 -1.54 -0.26 -0.34
CA VAL A 79 -2.37 -0.07 0.86
C VAL A 79 -1.88 -0.96 1.99
N ARG A 80 -1.59 -2.24 1.71
CA ARG A 80 -1.04 -3.20 2.69
C ARG A 80 0.26 -2.68 3.29
N ASP A 81 1.19 -2.25 2.43
CA ASP A 81 2.48 -1.74 2.84
C ASP A 81 2.36 -0.42 3.63
N ALA A 82 1.48 0.49 3.20
CA ALA A 82 1.27 1.76 3.88
C ALA A 82 0.60 1.61 5.25
N LEU A 83 -0.35 0.69 5.41
CA LEU A 83 -0.96 0.34 6.70
C LEU A 83 0.06 -0.25 7.67
N PHE A 84 0.98 -1.06 7.16
CA PHE A 84 2.08 -1.61 7.94
C PHE A 84 3.09 -0.52 8.33
N ALA A 85 3.56 0.28 7.36
CA ALA A 85 4.56 1.32 7.56
C ALA A 85 4.11 2.45 8.50
N SER A 86 2.80 2.72 8.58
CA SER A 86 2.22 3.71 9.49
C SER A 86 1.96 3.16 10.91
N ASP A 87 2.27 1.88 11.16
CA ASP A 87 2.07 1.21 12.46
C ASP A 87 0.64 1.34 13.01
N VAL A 88 -0.37 1.45 12.12
CA VAL A 88 -1.79 1.68 12.48
C VAL A 88 -2.30 0.65 13.48
N LEU A 89 -1.95 -0.63 13.30
CA LEU A 89 -2.36 -1.70 14.20
C LEU A 89 -1.91 -1.46 15.64
N LYS A 90 -0.67 -0.98 15.83
CA LYS A 90 -0.11 -0.71 17.15
C LYS A 90 -0.67 0.58 17.73
N ARG A 91 -0.73 1.65 16.92
CA ARG A 91 -1.24 2.96 17.34
C ARG A 91 -2.68 2.92 17.83
N HIS A 92 -3.55 2.22 17.09
CA HIS A 92 -4.98 2.14 17.40
C HIS A 92 -5.37 0.83 18.12
N SER A 93 -4.38 0.03 18.54
CA SER A 93 -4.60 -1.25 19.25
C SER A 93 -5.56 -2.21 18.53
N ILE A 94 -5.51 -2.23 17.19
CA ILE A 94 -6.39 -3.03 16.35
C ILE A 94 -5.86 -4.46 16.24
N LYS A 95 -6.73 -5.44 16.54
CA LYS A 95 -6.35 -6.88 16.59
C LYS A 95 -7.08 -7.76 15.58
N SER A 96 -8.05 -7.22 14.85
CA SER A 96 -8.88 -7.95 13.90
C SER A 96 -8.99 -7.19 12.58
N ASP A 97 -9.08 -7.96 11.50
CA ASP A 97 -9.44 -7.54 10.14
C ASP A 97 -10.71 -6.67 10.09
N LYS A 98 -11.79 -7.07 10.78
CA LYS A 98 -13.05 -6.31 10.85
C LYS A 98 -12.88 -4.97 11.56
N ALA A 99 -12.10 -4.96 12.65
CA ALA A 99 -11.82 -3.72 13.37
C ALA A 99 -10.97 -2.76 12.53
N LEU A 100 -10.00 -3.28 11.77
CA LEU A 100 -9.21 -2.49 10.82
C LEU A 100 -10.08 -1.94 9.68
N LEU A 101 -10.99 -2.76 9.15
CA LEU A 101 -11.94 -2.34 8.13
C LEU A 101 -12.84 -1.20 8.61
N ASN A 102 -13.44 -1.35 9.80
CA ASN A 102 -14.29 -0.31 10.37
C ASN A 102 -13.51 1.00 10.55
N TRP A 103 -12.27 0.94 11.06
CA TRP A 103 -11.41 2.11 11.18
C TRP A 103 -11.12 2.77 9.82
N MET A 104 -10.85 1.99 8.77
CA MET A 104 -10.66 2.53 7.42
C MET A 104 -11.96 3.18 6.88
N GLU A 105 -13.12 2.61 7.19
CA GLU A 105 -14.42 3.17 6.80
C GLU A 105 -14.74 4.47 7.54
N GLU A 106 -14.45 4.53 8.85
CA GLU A 106 -14.53 5.76 9.64
C GLU A 106 -13.64 6.86 9.05
N LYS A 107 -12.38 6.52 8.71
CA LYS A 107 -11.46 7.45 8.04
C LYS A 107 -11.98 7.87 6.67
N ASN A 108 -12.64 6.98 5.92
CA ASN A 108 -13.25 7.33 4.65
C ASN A 108 -14.38 8.36 4.81
N MET A 109 -15.19 8.23 5.86
CA MET A 109 -16.27 9.18 6.18
C MET A 109 -15.71 10.53 6.67
N GLU A 110 -14.69 10.52 7.53
CA GLU A 110 -13.98 11.74 7.95
C GLU A 110 -13.43 12.51 6.74
N MET A 111 -12.82 11.77 5.79
CA MET A 111 -12.31 12.35 4.56
C MET A 111 -13.42 12.89 3.67
N ALA A 112 -14.54 12.18 3.55
CA ALA A 112 -15.72 12.66 2.83
C ALA A 112 -16.22 14.00 3.41
N ALA A 113 -16.33 14.11 4.74
CA ALA A 113 -16.73 15.34 5.42
C ALA A 113 -15.75 16.49 5.16
N ARG A 114 -14.44 16.24 5.27
CA ARG A 114 -13.41 17.25 4.97
C ARG A 114 -13.49 17.76 3.54
N PHE A 115 -13.63 16.88 2.56
CA PHE A 115 -13.76 17.29 1.16
C PHE A 115 -15.09 18.01 0.88
N ALA A 116 -16.18 17.65 1.58
CA ALA A 116 -17.45 18.37 1.48
C ALA A 116 -17.35 19.81 2.04
N GLU A 117 -16.74 19.98 3.21
CA GLU A 117 -16.51 21.30 3.81
C GLU A 117 -15.56 22.17 2.98
N GLN A 118 -14.49 21.56 2.45
CA GLN A 118 -13.47 22.27 1.67
C GLN A 118 -13.93 22.58 0.24
N GLY A 119 -14.79 21.73 -0.35
CA GLY A 119 -15.41 21.97 -1.66
C GLY A 119 -16.31 23.21 -1.70
N ALA A 120 -16.79 23.67 -0.54
CA ALA A 120 -17.58 24.89 -0.42
C ALA A 120 -16.73 26.17 -0.26
N ASN A 121 -15.49 26.12 0.26
CA ASN A 121 -14.79 27.34 0.68
C ASN A 121 -13.24 27.35 0.67
N SER A 122 -12.51 26.33 0.18
CA SER A 122 -11.04 26.29 0.38
C SER A 122 -10.18 26.20 -0.88
N THR A 123 -9.42 27.27 -1.11
CA THR A 123 -8.27 27.39 -2.03
C THR A 123 -7.03 26.59 -1.60
N THR A 124 -7.07 25.86 -0.48
CA THR A 124 -5.88 25.26 0.14
C THR A 124 -5.85 23.73 0.04
N ALA A 125 -6.99 23.03 0.18
CA ALA A 125 -7.06 21.58 -0.04
C ALA A 125 -7.34 21.21 -1.51
N SER A 126 -8.02 22.09 -2.25
CA SER A 126 -8.31 21.93 -3.68
C SER A 126 -7.08 22.07 -4.60
N LYS A 127 -5.89 22.43 -4.09
CA LYS A 127 -4.70 22.64 -4.95
C LYS A 127 -4.07 21.33 -5.44
N ASN A 128 -4.20 20.23 -4.70
CA ASN A 128 -3.49 18.98 -5.02
C ASN A 128 -4.39 17.86 -5.57
N VAL A 129 -5.72 17.96 -5.40
CA VAL A 129 -6.65 16.93 -5.85
C VAL A 129 -7.37 17.41 -7.11
N SER A 130 -7.29 16.62 -8.18
CA SER A 130 -7.95 16.97 -9.44
C SER A 130 -9.48 16.90 -9.29
N ARG A 131 -10.22 17.84 -9.91
CA ARG A 131 -11.69 17.83 -9.91
C ARG A 131 -12.26 16.51 -10.44
N SER A 132 -11.58 15.90 -11.40
CA SER A 132 -11.97 14.60 -11.96
C SER A 132 -11.74 13.44 -10.98
N ALA A 133 -10.74 13.53 -10.10
CA ALA A 133 -10.56 12.57 -9.02
C ALA A 133 -11.63 12.74 -7.94
N LEU A 134 -11.97 13.97 -7.55
CA LEU A 134 -13.06 14.22 -6.60
C LEU A 134 -14.41 13.71 -7.11
N ALA A 135 -14.78 14.01 -8.36
CA ALA A 135 -16.04 13.53 -8.94
C ALA A 135 -16.13 11.99 -8.97
N LYS A 136 -15.01 11.29 -9.19
CA LYS A 136 -14.96 9.82 -9.13
C LYS A 136 -15.06 9.31 -7.70
N ALA A 137 -14.35 9.92 -6.76
CA ALA A 137 -14.42 9.59 -5.35
C ALA A 137 -15.85 9.77 -4.80
N GLU A 138 -16.52 10.86 -5.14
CA GLU A 138 -17.92 11.10 -4.80
C GLU A 138 -18.86 10.07 -5.43
N LYS A 139 -18.67 9.75 -6.72
CA LYS A 139 -19.49 8.75 -7.41
C LYS A 139 -19.44 7.38 -6.73
N PHE A 140 -18.27 6.96 -6.24
CA PHE A 140 -18.06 5.66 -5.60
C PHE A 140 -18.02 5.73 -4.07
N GLN A 141 -18.28 6.91 -3.48
CA GLN A 141 -18.22 7.18 -2.04
C GLN A 141 -16.89 6.72 -1.40
N PHE A 142 -15.78 6.94 -2.09
CA PHE A 142 -14.45 6.46 -1.70
C PHE A 142 -13.40 7.58 -1.81
N PHE A 143 -12.91 8.03 -0.66
CA PHE A 143 -12.07 9.22 -0.50
C PHE A 143 -10.66 8.89 0.01
N LEU A 144 -10.43 7.67 0.54
CA LEU A 144 -9.11 7.24 1.06
C LEU A 144 -7.98 7.29 0.01
N GLY A 145 -8.32 7.20 -1.28
CA GLY A 145 -7.35 7.27 -2.38
C GLY A 145 -7.02 8.68 -2.88
N LEU A 146 -7.64 9.72 -2.31
CA LEU A 146 -7.38 11.11 -2.69
C LEU A 146 -6.17 11.70 -1.95
N ASP A 147 -5.98 11.29 -0.71
CA ASP A 147 -4.92 11.74 0.17
C ASP A 147 -4.52 10.58 1.09
N SER A 148 -3.23 10.44 1.39
CA SER A 148 -2.69 9.40 2.27
C SER A 148 -2.45 9.89 3.70
N SER A 149 -2.73 11.16 4.00
CA SER A 149 -2.52 11.75 5.34
C SER A 149 -3.34 11.07 6.44
N TRP A 150 -4.47 10.44 6.11
CA TRP A 150 -5.34 9.74 7.07
C TRP A 150 -4.65 8.55 7.74
N LEU A 151 -3.60 7.98 7.14
CA LEU A 151 -2.81 6.90 7.74
C LEU A 151 -2.03 7.35 8.98
N TYR A 152 -1.74 8.65 9.10
CA TYR A 152 -0.90 9.19 10.16
C TYR A 152 -1.69 9.93 11.25
N GLN A 153 -3.01 10.05 11.11
CA GLN A 153 -3.90 10.76 12.04
C GLN A 153 -4.53 9.81 13.06
#